data_AF-A0A1M6HFP9-F1
#
_entry.id   AF-A0A1M6HFP9-F1
#
_cell.length_a   1.000
_cell.length_b   1.000
_cell.length_c   1.000
_cell.angle_alpha   90.00
_cell.angle_beta   90.00
_cell.angle_gamma   90.00
#
_symmetry.space_group_name_H-M   'P 1'
#
loop_
_entity.id
_entity.type
_entity.pdbx_description
1 polymer ?
#
loop_
_entity_poly.entity_id
_entity_poly.type
_entity_poly.pdbx_seq_one_letter_code
_entity_poly.pdbx_strand_id
1 'polypeptide(L)'
;MLIFTAIGYFIFISEMAAMIPDFIPFKRGMVIVTGVLEILFAIGLLITKYKVYSGWLFILFLILVPPSNIKAAIDHVDYKTGLTNGPVLEYLWFRIPLQVFFIVWIYFFVLKQNKP
;
A
#
# COMPACT_ATOMS: atom_id res chain seq x y z
N MET A 1 -5.94 -0.57 8.61
CA MET A 1 -5.36 -1.07 7.35
C MET A 1 -3.86 -0.82 7.28
N LEU A 2 -3.38 0.43 7.39
CA LEU A 2 -1.95 0.75 7.28
C LEU A 2 -1.01 -0.09 8.16
N ILE A 3 -1.29 -0.19 9.46
CA ILE A 3 -0.46 -1.01 10.36
C ILE A 3 -0.55 -2.50 10.02
N PHE A 4 -1.74 -2.97 9.64
CA PHE A 4 -1.95 -4.36 9.23
C PHE A 4 -1.18 -4.71 7.95
N THR A 5 -1.15 -3.78 6.97
CA THR A 5 -0.41 -3.93 5.73
C THR A 5 1.10 -3.80 5.96
N ALA A 6 1.55 -2.87 6.82
CA ALA A 6 2.93 -2.74 7.25
C ALA A 6 3.43 -4.04 7.90
N ILE A 7 2.65 -4.62 8.82
CA ILE A 7 2.98 -5.91 9.43
C ILE A 7 3.09 -7.00 8.36
N GLY A 8 2.18 -7.02 7.38
CA GLY A 8 2.27 -7.92 6.22
C GLY A 8 3.55 -7.75 5.42
N TYR A 9 3.99 -6.52 5.16
CA TYR A 9 5.25 -6.22 4.47
C TYR A 9 6.47 -6.79 5.21
N PHE A 10 6.49 -6.74 6.55
CA PHE A 10 7.59 -7.26 7.35
C PHE A 10 7.57 -8.79 7.52
N ILE A 11 6.38 -9.40 7.55
CA ILE A 11 6.23 -10.86 7.68
C ILE A 11 6.50 -11.56 6.35
N PHE A 12 6.05 -10.98 5.23
CA PHE A 12 6.07 -11.60 3.90
C PHE A 12 6.97 -10.83 2.92
N ILE A 13 8.18 -10.45 3.37
CA ILE A 13 9.14 -9.65 2.58
C ILE A 13 9.50 -10.34 1.26
N SER A 14 9.71 -11.66 1.28
CA SER A 14 10.19 -12.40 0.10
C SER A 14 9.07 -12.61 -0.93
N GLU A 15 7.86 -12.82 -0.45
CA GLU A 15 6.65 -13.07 -1.23
C GLU A 15 6.17 -11.76 -1.87
N MET A 16 6.21 -10.65 -1.12
CA MET A 16 5.91 -9.34 -1.69
C MET A 16 7.01 -8.84 -2.62
N ALA A 17 8.27 -9.21 -2.39
CA ALA A 17 9.34 -8.94 -3.35
C ALA A 17 9.14 -9.70 -4.66
N ALA A 18 8.49 -10.87 -4.65
CA ALA A 18 8.19 -11.62 -5.87
C ALA A 18 7.15 -10.92 -6.76
N MET A 19 6.31 -10.05 -6.20
CA MET A 19 5.32 -9.26 -6.95
C MET A 19 5.91 -8.09 -7.72
N ILE A 20 7.09 -7.62 -7.31
CA ILE A 20 7.72 -6.45 -7.90
C ILE A 20 8.34 -6.87 -9.24
N PRO A 21 8.14 -6.09 -10.33
CA PRO A 21 8.74 -6.40 -11.64
C PRO A 21 10.24 -6.65 -11.56
N ASP A 22 10.75 -7.59 -12.37
CA ASP A 22 12.19 -7.91 -12.45
C ASP A 22 13.07 -6.73 -12.88
N PHE A 23 12.48 -5.71 -13.51
CA PHE A 23 13.18 -4.49 -13.91
C PHE A 23 13.60 -3.61 -12.72
N ILE A 24 13.04 -3.82 -11.53
CA ILE A 24 13.37 -3.04 -10.33
C ILE A 24 14.47 -3.75 -9.52
N PRO A 25 15.69 -3.19 -9.44
CA PRO A 25 16.70 -3.68 -8.52
C PRO A 25 16.28 -3.41 -7.07
N PHE A 26 16.64 -4.30 -6.14
CA PHE A 26 16.35 -4.18 -4.69
C PHE A 26 14.86 -4.28 -4.28
N LYS A 27 14.14 -5.25 -4.86
CA LYS A 27 12.72 -5.54 -4.54
C LYS A 27 12.42 -5.65 -3.03
N ARG A 28 13.23 -6.39 -2.27
CA ARG A 28 13.08 -6.54 -0.80
C ARG A 28 13.24 -5.21 -0.05
N GLY A 29 14.20 -4.38 -0.47
CA GLY A 29 14.40 -3.06 0.12
C GLY A 29 13.19 -2.16 -0.11
N MET A 30 12.62 -2.21 -1.32
CA MET A 30 11.42 -1.45 -1.66
C MET A 30 10.22 -1.86 -0.79
N VAL A 31 10.01 -3.17 -0.56
CA VAL A 31 8.99 -3.69 0.36
C VAL A 31 9.14 -3.13 1.77
N ILE A 32 10.36 -3.14 2.32
CA ILE A 32 10.64 -2.60 3.65
C ILE A 32 10.36 -1.10 3.69
N VAL A 33 10.81 -0.34 2.68
CA VAL A 33 10.56 1.09 2.58
C VAL A 33 9.06 1.38 2.52
N THR A 34 8.29 0.61 1.74
CA THR A 34 6.83 0.79 1.67
C THR A 34 6.15 0.50 3.02
N GLY A 35 6.58 -0.52 3.76
CA GLY A 35 6.06 -0.80 5.11
C GLY A 35 6.39 0.32 6.12
N VAL A 36 7.60 0.88 6.06
CA VAL A 36 7.98 2.03 6.91
C VAL A 36 7.18 3.28 6.55
N LEU A 37 6.97 3.55 5.25
CA LEU A 37 6.17 4.69 4.81
C LEU A 37 4.73 4.59 5.30
N GLU A 38 4.12 3.41 5.28
CA GLU A 38 2.76 3.21 5.82
C GLU A 38 2.65 3.56 7.30
N ILE A 39 3.66 3.22 8.11
CA ILE A 39 3.72 3.58 9.53
C ILE A 39 3.88 5.10 9.67
N LEU A 40 4.76 5.72 8.89
CA LEU A 40 4.95 7.17 8.91
C LEU A 40 3.67 7.92 8.50
N PHE A 41 2.91 7.43 7.51
CA PHE A 41 1.63 8.01 7.14
C PHE A 41 0.58 7.85 8.23
N ALA A 42 0.52 6.68 8.90
CA ALA A 42 -0.38 6.47 10.02
C ALA A 42 -0.09 7.46 11.18
N ILE A 43 1.18 7.66 11.52
CA ILE A 43 1.61 8.63 12.54
C ILE A 43 1.34 10.07 12.07
N GLY A 44 1.68 10.39 10.82
CA GLY A 44 1.51 11.72 10.24
C GLY A 44 0.04 12.14 10.13
N LEU A 45 -0.88 11.20 9.92
CA LEU A 45 -2.33 11.44 9.95
C LEU A 45 -2.86 11.66 11.38
N LEU A 46 -2.18 11.17 12.41
CA LEU A 46 -2.55 11.44 13.82
C LEU A 46 -2.12 12.86 14.25
N ILE A 47 -1.02 13.37 13.71
CA ILE A 47 -0.49 14.69 14.07
C ILE A 47 -1.16 15.78 13.22
N THR A 48 -2.01 16.61 13.83
CA THR A 48 -2.79 17.68 13.14
C THR A 48 -1.91 18.62 12.30
N LYS A 49 -0.68 18.90 12.72
CA LYS A 49 0.28 19.75 12.00
C LYS A 49 0.75 19.14 10.66
N TYR A 50 0.83 17.81 10.57
CA TYR A 50 1.31 17.10 9.37
C TYR A 50 0.19 16.38 8.61
N LYS A 51 -1.05 16.48 9.07
CA LYS A 51 -2.22 15.82 8.48
C LYS A 51 -2.35 16.08 6.97
N VAL A 52 -2.23 17.33 6.53
CA VAL A 52 -2.38 17.70 5.10
C VAL A 52 -1.28 17.08 4.23
N TYR A 53 -0.01 17.24 4.63
CA TYR A 53 1.13 16.69 3.90
C TYR A 53 1.08 15.15 3.86
N SER A 54 0.79 14.53 5.01
CA SER A 54 0.66 13.08 5.13
C SER A 54 -0.51 12.55 4.31
N GLY A 55 -1.63 13.28 4.25
CA GLY A 55 -2.78 12.93 3.43
C GLY A 55 -2.47 12.94 1.93
N TRP A 56 -1.79 13.97 1.43
CA TRP A 56 -1.35 14.03 0.02
C TRP A 56 -0.36 12.93 -0.33
N LEU A 57 0.69 12.76 0.48
CA LEU A 57 1.70 11.70 0.28
C LEU A 57 1.07 10.31 0.31
N PHE A 58 0.09 10.10 1.20
CA PHE A 58 -0.58 8.82 1.31
C PHE A 58 -1.55 8.55 0.14
N ILE A 59 -2.25 9.57 -0.38
CA ILE A 59 -3.03 9.42 -1.62
C ILE A 59 -2.11 9.03 -2.78
N LEU A 60 -0.95 9.69 -2.92
CA LEU A 60 0.03 9.34 -3.94
C LEU A 60 0.51 7.90 -3.79
N PHE A 61 0.82 7.48 -2.55
CA PHE A 61 1.18 6.10 -2.24
C PHE A 61 0.08 5.10 -2.62
N LEU A 62 -1.18 5.40 -2.27
CA LEU A 62 -2.32 4.57 -2.62
C LEU A 62 -2.58 4.46 -4.13
N ILE A 63 -2.13 5.42 -4.93
CA ILE A 63 -2.20 5.38 -6.40
C ILE A 63 -1.03 4.59 -7.01
N LEU A 64 0.14 4.59 -6.35
CA LEU A 64 1.35 3.91 -6.83
C LEU A 64 1.41 2.42 -6.48
N VAL A 65 0.72 1.97 -5.44
CA VAL A 65 0.68 0.56 -5.00
C VAL A 65 -0.18 -0.37 -5.90
N PRO A 66 -1.35 0.04 -6.43
CA PRO A 66 -2.22 -0.80 -7.26
C PRO A 66 -1.56 -1.39 -8.52
N PRO A 67 -0.73 -0.65 -9.30
CA PRO A 67 -0.05 -1.21 -10.46
C PRO A 67 0.79 -2.45 -10.14
N SER A 68 1.53 -2.43 -9.03
CA SER A 68 2.31 -3.57 -8.56
C SER A 68 1.42 -4.75 -8.16
N ASN A 69 0.27 -4.49 -7.53
CA ASN A 69 -0.66 -5.53 -7.12
C ASN A 69 -1.44 -6.13 -8.31
N ILE A 70 -1.81 -5.31 -9.30
CA ILE A 70 -2.45 -5.75 -10.54
C ILE A 70 -1.50 -6.64 -11.32
N LYS A 71 -0.22 -6.27 -11.42
CA LYS A 71 0.80 -7.09 -12.06
C LYS A 71 1.00 -8.42 -11.34
N ALA A 72 1.05 -8.43 -10.01
CA ALA A 72 1.10 -9.66 -9.23
C ALA A 72 -0.11 -10.58 -9.49
N ALA A 73 -1.30 -10.00 -9.67
CA ALA A 73 -2.52 -10.73 -10.01
C ALA A 73 -2.51 -11.29 -11.44
N ILE A 74 -1.98 -10.53 -12.41
CA ILE A 74 -1.81 -10.99 -13.79
C ILE A 74 -0.77 -12.12 -13.86
N ASP A 75 0.33 -11.97 -13.13
CA ASP A 75 1.43 -12.94 -13.07
C ASP A 75 1.11 -14.15 -12.13
N HIS A 76 -0.11 -14.20 -11.55
CA HIS A 76 -0.60 -15.24 -10.62
C HIS A 76 0.34 -15.52 -9.43
N VAL A 77 1.13 -14.52 -9.02
CA VAL A 77 2.09 -14.67 -7.92
C VAL A 77 1.34 -14.61 -6.59
N ASP A 78 1.26 -15.73 -5.88
CA ASP A 78 0.57 -15.81 -4.60
C ASP A 78 1.32 -15.04 -3.52
N TYR A 79 0.61 -14.12 -2.88
CA TYR A 79 1.14 -13.20 -1.88
C TYR A 79 1.48 -13.85 -0.54
N LYS A 80 0.98 -15.07 -0.31
CA LYS A 80 1.21 -15.84 0.93
C LYS A 80 2.34 -16.85 0.82
N THR A 81 2.68 -17.30 -0.38
CA THR A 81 3.59 -18.44 -0.59
C THR A 81 4.65 -18.19 -1.64
N GLY A 82 4.54 -17.13 -2.46
CA GLY A 82 5.40 -16.91 -3.62
C GLY A 82 5.23 -17.96 -4.73
N LEU A 83 4.25 -18.87 -4.59
CA LEU A 83 3.94 -19.94 -5.54
C LEU A 83 2.75 -19.51 -6.42
N THR A 84 2.58 -20.11 -7.58
CA THR A 84 1.62 -19.68 -8.59
C THR A 84 0.21 -20.27 -8.39
N ASN A 85 -0.37 -20.29 -7.17
CA ASN A 85 -1.58 -21.10 -6.88
C ASN A 85 -2.59 -20.55 -5.83
N GLY A 86 -2.50 -19.30 -5.38
CA GLY A 86 -3.46 -18.71 -4.42
C GLY A 86 -4.55 -17.86 -5.06
N PRO A 87 -5.63 -17.52 -4.33
CA PRO A 87 -6.69 -16.62 -4.82
C PRO A 87 -6.21 -15.16 -4.82
N VAL A 88 -5.31 -14.82 -5.74
CA VAL A 88 -4.73 -13.47 -5.87
C VAL A 88 -5.80 -12.44 -6.26
N LEU A 89 -6.82 -12.86 -7.01
CA LEU A 89 -7.93 -12.00 -7.43
C LEU A 89 -8.82 -11.54 -6.26
N GLU A 90 -9.12 -12.40 -5.28
CA GLU A 90 -9.96 -12.03 -4.13
C GLU A 90 -9.28 -10.97 -3.25
N TYR A 91 -7.97 -11.10 -3.05
CA TYR A 91 -7.18 -10.11 -2.33
C TYR A 91 -7.19 -8.75 -3.04
N LEU A 92 -7.02 -8.73 -4.35
CA LEU A 92 -7.05 -7.50 -5.15
C LEU A 92 -8.45 -6.85 -5.11
N TRP A 93 -9.51 -7.66 -5.21
CA TRP A 93 -10.90 -7.21 -5.12
C TRP A 93 -11.27 -6.62 -3.75
N PHE A 94 -10.66 -7.08 -2.66
CA PHE A 94 -10.82 -6.45 -1.35
C PHE A 94 -9.99 -5.17 -1.22
N ARG A 95 -8.77 -5.18 -1.74
CA ARG A 95 -7.79 -4.10 -1.55
C ARG A 95 -8.16 -2.85 -2.35
N ILE A 96 -8.55 -2.98 -3.62
CA ILE A 96 -8.84 -1.82 -4.49
C ILE A 96 -10.00 -0.96 -3.96
N PRO A 97 -11.18 -1.51 -3.60
CA PRO A 97 -12.27 -0.72 -3.03
C PRO A 97 -11.88 -0.07 -1.71
N LEU A 98 -11.12 -0.77 -0.86
CA LEU A 98 -10.66 -0.24 0.41
C LEU A 98 -9.65 0.91 0.21
N GLN A 99 -8.75 0.82 -0.77
CA GLN A 99 -7.85 1.92 -1.13
C GLN A 99 -8.62 3.13 -1.64
N VAL A 100 -9.60 2.94 -2.53
CA VAL A 100 -10.47 4.03 -3.02
C VAL A 100 -11.23 4.68 -1.87
N PHE A 101 -11.78 3.87 -0.96
CA PHE A 101 -12.44 4.37 0.25
C PHE A 101 -11.50 5.26 1.08
N PHE A 102 -10.24 4.85 1.29
CA PHE A 102 -9.27 5.65 2.02
C PHE A 102 -8.86 6.94 1.30
N ILE A 103 -8.73 6.92 -0.04
CA ILE A 103 -8.46 8.14 -0.83
C ILE A 103 -9.59 9.15 -0.62
N VAL A 104 -10.84 8.70 -0.78
CA VAL A 104 -12.03 9.55 -0.59
C VAL A 104 -12.08 10.06 0.86
N TRP A 105 -11.88 9.18 1.85
CA TRP A 105 -11.92 9.54 3.26
C TRP A 105 -10.87 10.63 3.58
N ILE A 106 -9.64 10.50 3.10
CA ILE A 106 -8.59 11.51 3.35
C ILE A 106 -8.89 12.82 2.64
N TYR A 107 -9.38 12.76 1.41
CA TYR A 107 -9.78 13.96 0.70
C TYR A 107 -10.85 14.75 1.46
N PHE A 108 -11.88 14.07 1.97
CA PHE A 108 -12.98 14.73 2.68
C PHE A 108 -12.64 15.15 4.12
N PHE A 109 -11.94 14.30 4.89
CA PHE A 109 -11.72 14.55 6.32
C PHE A 109 -10.39 15.25 6.62
N VAL A 110 -9.40 15.16 5.74
CA VAL A 110 -8.06 15.71 6.00
C VAL A 110 -7.78 16.94 5.12
N LEU A 111 -8.10 16.86 3.83
CA LEU A 111 -7.80 17.94 2.88
C LEU A 111 -8.90 18.99 2.82
N LYS A 112 -10.18 18.59 2.80
CA LYS A 112 -11.31 19.53 2.73
C LYS A 112 -11.54 20.29 4.03
N GLN A 113 -11.24 19.71 5.20
CA GLN A 113 -11.35 20.40 6.50
C GLN A 113 -10.21 21.40 6.77
N ASN A 114 -9.07 21.27 6.09
CA ASN A 114 -7.92 22.19 6.23
C ASN A 114 -7.90 23.28 5.15
N LYS A 115 -9.05 23.62 4.57
CA LYS A 115 -9.15 24.87 3.81
C LYS A 115 -9.03 26.04 4.80
N PRO A 116 -8.12 27.00 4.56
CA PRO A 116 -8.04 28.20 5.39
C PRO A 116 -9.34 29.00 5.38
#